data_AF-W3WUA8-F1
#
_entry.id   AF-W3WUA8-F1
#
_cell.length_a   1.000
_cell.length_b   1.000
_cell.length_c   1.000
_cell.angle_alpha   90.00
_cell.angle_beta   90.00
_cell.angle_gamma   90.00
#
_symmetry.space_group_name_H-M   'P 1'
#
loop_
_entity.id
_entity.type
_entity.pdbx_description
1 polymer ?
#
loop_
_entity_poly.entity_id
_entity_poly.type
_entity_poly.pdbx_seq_one_letter_code
_entity_poly.pdbx_strand_id
1 'polypeptide(L)'
;MLETGSCLASNDGQSATMNPFTWAQAAHMIYLDESVDVGFSYADDGYSPGNHTDDLGGTARDIISALQLLYLAFPHILGRKLHLAGQSFAGRSLPAIAESIIEHNTKSDAAALIPLESIIVGNGVIHSPSQLPAIRDTVCAASNGLPALFSRADCDSRLASLSSDCAASQQACLDGRDPEGPMCSTAALTCENGILSAALYGRHDSTNRSPRCFHDDEYTRADDCGISRVLALHSFISAYGGDELLIGRQAARQHVYKGVVTPPSVPLLRETGSGIKDIQRLLHQNVSTLLYYGAYDILAAPAFAERALDVSLDGHVGEEWRASIPRDAAELGLGFKGSVKSASSSSGKGIIWFVQVDNVGRLVPSQSPNGALRLAQTWLHQFGAAVESESHKIIENEL
;
A
#
# COMPACT_ATOMS: atom_id res chain seq x y z
N MET A 1 5.24 9.24 9.37
CA MET A 1 6.21 9.33 10.49
C MET A 1 7.07 8.07 10.68
N LEU A 2 6.93 7.03 9.83
CA LEU A 2 7.83 5.86 9.83
C LEU A 2 8.60 5.69 8.52
N GLU A 3 7.98 6.11 7.41
CA GLU A 3 8.47 5.81 6.07
C GLU A 3 8.82 7.10 5.32
N THR A 4 7.86 7.70 4.62
CA THR A 4 8.12 8.75 3.62
C THR A 4 8.02 10.19 4.14
N GLY A 5 7.49 10.37 5.36
CA GLY A 5 7.19 11.68 5.95
C GLY A 5 8.43 12.53 6.27
N SER A 6 8.25 13.84 6.43
CA SER A 6 9.34 14.79 6.67
C SER A 6 10.07 14.59 8.00
N CYS A 7 9.41 13.96 8.98
CA CYS A 7 10.00 13.56 10.24
C CYS A 7 9.72 12.08 10.53
N LEU A 8 10.65 11.43 11.22
CA LEU A 8 10.54 10.07 11.74
C LEU A 8 10.35 10.11 13.25
N ALA A 9 9.43 9.29 13.75
CA ALA A 9 9.19 9.14 15.18
C ALA A 9 10.39 8.47 15.86
N SER A 10 10.81 9.01 17.00
CA SER A 10 11.83 8.41 17.87
C SER A 10 11.34 7.10 18.51
N ASN A 11 12.28 6.32 19.03
CA ASN A 11 11.99 4.99 19.58
C ASN A 11 11.07 5.00 20.80
N ASP A 12 11.11 6.08 21.59
CA ASP A 12 10.25 6.28 22.76
C ASP A 12 8.92 6.97 22.42
N GLY A 13 8.75 7.37 21.15
CA GLY A 13 7.59 8.11 20.68
C GLY A 13 7.39 9.46 21.36
N GLN A 14 8.44 10.09 21.90
CA GLN A 14 8.31 11.40 22.58
C GLN A 14 8.95 12.54 21.78
N SER A 15 9.67 12.21 20.72
CA SER A 15 10.27 13.19 19.80
C SER A 15 10.23 12.71 18.35
N ALA A 16 10.58 13.60 17.42
CA ALA A 16 10.75 13.26 16.01
C ALA A 16 12.03 13.89 15.46
N THR A 17 12.69 13.19 14.53
CA THR A 17 13.90 13.67 13.84
C THR A 17 13.62 13.90 12.37
N MET A 18 14.27 14.87 11.76
CA MET A 18 14.14 15.13 10.32
C MET A 18 14.49 13.88 9.51
N ASN A 19 13.67 13.60 8.50
CA ASN A 19 13.91 12.55 7.52
C ASN A 19 14.67 13.11 6.32
N PRO A 20 15.98 12.83 6.17
CA PRO A 20 16.75 13.31 5.02
C PRO A 20 16.33 12.67 3.70
N PHE A 21 15.48 11.64 3.73
CA PHE A 21 14.98 10.93 2.55
C PHE A 21 13.45 11.05 2.40
N THR A 22 12.87 12.13 2.91
CA THR A 22 11.43 12.38 2.76
C THR A 22 11.01 12.51 1.29
N TRP A 23 9.85 11.93 0.96
CA TRP A 23 9.23 12.09 -0.36
C TRP A 23 8.73 13.50 -0.63
N ALA A 24 8.68 14.37 0.39
CA ALA A 24 8.45 15.80 0.22
C ALA A 24 9.51 16.49 -0.65
N GLN A 25 10.66 15.85 -0.89
CA GLN A 25 11.67 16.30 -1.86
C GLN A 25 11.28 16.05 -3.32
N ALA A 26 10.26 15.23 -3.58
CA ALA A 26 9.81 14.85 -4.92
C ALA A 26 8.43 15.43 -5.27
N ALA A 27 7.57 15.67 -4.27
CA ALA A 27 6.22 16.19 -4.45
C ALA A 27 5.69 16.87 -3.19
N HIS A 28 4.62 17.64 -3.32
CA HIS A 28 3.80 18.02 -2.17
C HIS A 28 3.07 16.78 -1.66
N MET A 29 3.25 16.44 -0.38
CA MET A 29 2.72 15.23 0.22
C MET A 29 1.46 15.55 1.03
N ILE A 30 0.39 14.79 0.78
CA ILE A 30 -0.83 14.79 1.59
C ILE A 30 -0.98 13.40 2.18
N TYR A 31 -1.04 13.32 3.51
CA TYR A 31 -1.33 12.09 4.23
C TYR A 31 -2.78 12.17 4.70
N LEU A 32 -3.62 11.26 4.22
CA LEU A 32 -5.03 11.19 4.55
C LEU A 32 -5.26 9.93 5.38
N ASP A 33 -5.79 10.11 6.60
CA ASP A 33 -6.41 9.01 7.33
C ASP A 33 -7.73 8.69 6.64
N GLU A 34 -7.74 7.61 5.88
CA GLU A 34 -8.85 7.25 5.00
C GLU A 34 -9.81 6.29 5.70
N SER A 35 -11.11 6.48 5.42
CA SER A 35 -12.29 5.95 6.11
C SER A 35 -12.61 6.64 7.44
N VAL A 36 -13.90 6.77 7.72
CA VAL A 36 -14.39 7.21 9.02
C VAL A 36 -13.93 6.22 10.08
N ASP A 37 -13.52 6.74 11.24
CA ASP A 37 -12.96 6.00 12.38
C ASP A 37 -11.51 5.50 12.20
N VAL A 38 -10.79 5.90 11.15
CA VAL A 38 -9.36 5.61 11.00
C VAL A 38 -8.54 6.80 11.48
N GLY A 39 -7.60 6.56 12.40
CA GLY A 39 -6.67 7.58 12.89
C GLY A 39 -7.39 8.80 13.48
N PHE A 40 -7.24 9.96 12.84
CA PHE A 40 -7.91 11.21 13.20
C PHE A 40 -9.22 11.49 12.45
N SER A 41 -9.61 10.64 11.49
CA SER A 41 -10.86 10.81 10.73
C SER A 41 -12.06 10.30 11.55
N TYR A 42 -13.09 11.14 11.67
CA TYR A 42 -14.29 10.87 12.47
C TYR A 42 -15.54 11.51 11.86
N ALA A 43 -16.73 11.17 12.38
CA ALA A 43 -18.00 11.80 12.04
C ALA A 43 -18.72 12.31 13.31
N ASP A 44 -19.50 13.39 13.20
CA ASP A 44 -20.21 14.02 14.32
C ASP A 44 -21.38 13.17 14.88
N ASP A 45 -21.76 13.40 16.15
CA ASP A 45 -22.81 12.68 16.86
C ASP A 45 -24.17 12.70 16.12
N GLY A 46 -24.76 11.50 15.92
CA GLY A 46 -25.95 11.27 15.07
C GLY A 46 -25.64 10.38 13.86
N TYR A 47 -24.35 10.20 13.56
CA TYR A 47 -23.82 9.12 12.74
C TYR A 47 -23.73 7.82 13.56
N SER A 48 -24.43 6.76 13.16
CA SER A 48 -24.21 5.42 13.74
C SER A 48 -23.05 4.71 13.05
N PRO A 49 -22.16 4.02 13.79
CA PRO A 49 -21.28 3.01 13.23
C PRO A 49 -22.11 1.99 12.43
N GLY A 50 -21.86 1.85 11.13
CA GLY A 50 -22.66 1.03 10.21
C GLY A 50 -23.60 1.77 9.26
N ASN A 51 -23.75 3.10 9.38
CA ASN A 51 -24.40 3.93 8.33
C ASN A 51 -23.42 4.40 7.24
N HIS A 52 -22.14 4.07 7.38
CA HIS A 52 -21.13 4.25 6.36
C HIS A 52 -20.99 2.96 5.56
N THR A 53 -20.90 3.07 4.24
CA THR A 53 -20.48 1.98 3.38
C THR A 53 -19.00 1.73 3.64
N ASP A 54 -18.72 0.76 4.50
CA ASP A 54 -17.40 0.18 4.78
C ASP A 54 -16.88 -0.63 3.56
N ASP A 55 -17.08 -0.14 2.34
CA ASP A 55 -16.70 -0.76 1.08
C ASP A 55 -15.83 0.20 0.24
N LEU A 56 -15.13 -0.30 -0.78
CA LEU A 56 -14.21 0.53 -1.58
C LEU A 56 -14.95 1.63 -2.35
N GLY A 57 -16.20 1.38 -2.73
CA GLY A 57 -17.04 2.39 -3.41
C GLY A 57 -17.38 3.57 -2.49
N GLY A 58 -17.69 3.30 -1.23
CA GLY A 58 -17.87 4.29 -0.16
C GLY A 58 -16.61 5.10 0.07
N THR A 59 -15.50 4.41 0.34
CA THR A 59 -14.16 4.99 0.46
C THR A 59 -13.84 5.91 -0.72
N ALA A 60 -14.07 5.46 -1.96
CA ALA A 60 -13.77 6.26 -3.14
C ALA A 60 -14.62 7.55 -3.22
N ARG A 61 -15.91 7.50 -2.87
CA ARG A 61 -16.78 8.69 -2.83
C ARG A 61 -16.31 9.70 -1.79
N ASP A 62 -15.89 9.22 -0.62
CA ASP A 62 -15.41 10.07 0.46
C ASP A 62 -14.07 10.72 0.09
N ILE A 63 -13.14 9.97 -0.54
CA ILE A 63 -11.88 10.52 -1.05
C ILE A 63 -12.12 11.55 -2.15
N ILE A 64 -13.00 11.28 -3.12
CA ILE A 64 -13.35 12.25 -4.17
C ILE A 64 -13.88 13.53 -3.53
N SER A 65 -14.78 13.42 -2.55
CA SER A 65 -15.33 14.57 -1.83
C SER A 65 -14.24 15.33 -1.06
N ALA A 66 -13.34 14.62 -0.38
CA ALA A 66 -12.20 15.21 0.32
C ALA A 66 -11.27 15.96 -0.64
N LEU A 67 -10.98 15.41 -1.82
CA LEU A 67 -10.16 16.06 -2.85
C LEU A 67 -10.84 17.32 -3.40
N GLN A 68 -12.15 17.28 -3.65
CA GLN A 68 -12.89 18.48 -4.08
C GLN A 68 -12.84 19.57 -3.01
N LEU A 69 -13.08 19.24 -1.74
CA LEU A 69 -12.98 20.17 -0.62
C LEU A 69 -11.56 20.71 -0.44
N LEU A 70 -10.55 19.87 -0.62
CA LEU A 70 -9.14 20.27 -0.57
C LEU A 70 -8.85 21.30 -1.66
N TYR A 71 -9.30 21.07 -2.90
CA TYR A 71 -9.10 22.02 -3.99
C TYR A 71 -9.87 23.34 -3.81
N LEU A 72 -11.04 23.29 -3.17
CA LEU A 72 -11.77 24.50 -2.78
C LEU A 72 -11.03 25.29 -1.68
N ALA A 73 -10.46 24.61 -0.69
CA ALA A 73 -9.69 25.22 0.38
C ALA A 73 -8.33 25.75 -0.10
N PHE A 74 -7.70 25.06 -1.06
CA PHE A 74 -6.38 25.36 -1.60
C PHE A 74 -6.43 25.52 -3.12
N PRO A 75 -7.06 26.57 -3.65
CA PRO A 75 -7.24 26.73 -5.10
C PRO A 75 -5.92 26.83 -5.89
N HIS A 76 -4.80 27.16 -5.24
CA HIS A 76 -3.48 27.25 -5.86
C HIS A 76 -2.86 25.87 -6.22
N ILE A 77 -3.45 24.76 -5.76
CA ILE A 77 -3.06 23.41 -6.19
C ILE A 77 -3.99 22.83 -7.27
N LEU A 78 -5.03 23.56 -7.68
CA LEU A 78 -5.89 23.17 -8.80
C LEU A 78 -5.05 22.92 -10.06
N GLY A 79 -5.32 21.81 -10.73
CA GLY A 79 -4.63 21.42 -11.96
C GLY A 79 -3.22 20.84 -11.75
N ARG A 80 -2.70 20.78 -10.51
CA ARG A 80 -1.48 20.01 -10.23
C ARG A 80 -1.77 18.53 -10.38
N LYS A 81 -0.84 17.81 -11.00
CA LYS A 81 -0.91 16.36 -11.19
C LYS A 81 -1.07 15.64 -9.85
N LEU A 82 -2.07 14.77 -9.79
CA LEU A 82 -2.37 13.95 -8.63
C LEU A 82 -1.80 12.55 -8.83
N HIS A 83 -1.09 12.08 -7.82
CA HIS A 83 -0.58 10.72 -7.72
C HIS A 83 -1.09 10.11 -6.42
N LEU A 84 -1.75 8.95 -6.52
CA LEU A 84 -2.22 8.23 -5.33
C LEU A 84 -1.14 7.25 -4.89
N ALA A 85 -0.68 7.34 -3.64
CA ALA A 85 0.35 6.45 -3.12
C ALA A 85 -0.12 5.73 -1.85
N GLY A 86 0.21 4.45 -1.72
CA GLY A 86 -0.19 3.63 -0.58
C GLY A 86 0.52 2.29 -0.54
N GLN A 87 0.28 1.52 0.52
CA GLN A 87 0.94 0.24 0.76
C GLN A 87 -0.04 -0.87 1.18
N SER A 88 0.31 -2.14 0.94
CA SER A 88 -0.44 -3.32 1.40
C SER A 88 -1.86 -3.40 0.82
N PHE A 89 -2.88 -3.06 1.61
CA PHE A 89 -4.28 -3.11 1.15
C PHE A 89 -4.56 -2.06 0.06
N ALA A 90 -3.70 -1.04 -0.04
CA ALA A 90 -3.67 -0.09 -1.15
C ALA A 90 -3.56 -0.73 -2.54
N GLY A 91 -3.06 -1.98 -2.64
CA GLY A 91 -3.08 -2.73 -3.90
C GLY A 91 -4.49 -3.08 -4.41
N ARG A 92 -5.51 -2.95 -3.56
CA ARG A 92 -6.93 -3.12 -3.89
C ARG A 92 -7.63 -1.78 -3.90
N SER A 93 -7.43 -0.96 -2.86
CA SER A 93 -8.17 0.29 -2.74
C SER A 93 -7.73 1.33 -3.77
N LEU A 94 -6.42 1.54 -4.01
CA LEU A 94 -5.99 2.59 -4.93
C LEU A 94 -6.45 2.38 -6.37
N PRO A 95 -6.39 1.16 -6.94
CA PRO A 95 -6.97 0.93 -8.26
C PRO A 95 -8.47 1.24 -8.33
N ALA A 96 -9.26 0.80 -7.34
CA ALA A 96 -10.70 1.07 -7.28
C ALA A 96 -11.04 2.57 -7.12
N ILE A 97 -10.29 3.27 -6.26
CA ILE A 97 -10.41 4.72 -6.06
C ILE A 97 -10.06 5.46 -7.36
N ALA A 98 -8.99 5.04 -8.04
CA ALA A 98 -8.55 5.63 -9.29
C ALA A 98 -9.60 5.47 -10.40
N GLU A 99 -10.19 4.29 -10.55
CA GLU A 99 -11.29 4.06 -11.50
C GLU A 99 -12.50 4.96 -11.18
N SER A 100 -12.87 5.07 -9.90
CA SER A 100 -13.95 5.94 -9.45
C SER A 100 -13.68 7.42 -9.75
N ILE A 101 -12.42 7.87 -9.63
CA ILE A 101 -12.02 9.22 -10.02
C ILE A 101 -12.17 9.42 -11.53
N ILE A 102 -11.80 8.44 -12.35
CA ILE A 102 -11.96 8.52 -13.80
C ILE A 102 -13.44 8.59 -14.15
N GLU A 103 -14.28 7.75 -13.56
CA GLU A 103 -15.73 7.79 -13.74
C GLU A 103 -16.33 9.13 -13.34
N HIS A 104 -15.91 9.68 -12.18
CA HIS A 104 -16.29 11.01 -11.72
C HIS A 104 -15.92 12.08 -12.76
N ASN A 105 -14.70 12.04 -13.29
CA ASN A 105 -14.24 12.97 -14.31
C ASN A 105 -15.06 12.90 -15.60
N THR A 106 -15.55 11.72 -16.02
CA THR A 106 -16.40 11.61 -17.22
C THR A 106 -17.76 12.32 -17.09
N LYS A 107 -18.20 12.56 -15.86
CA LYS A 107 -19.51 13.16 -15.53
C LYS A 107 -19.38 14.58 -14.99
N SER A 108 -18.16 15.10 -14.88
CA SER A 108 -17.86 16.35 -14.20
C SER A 108 -17.52 17.47 -15.18
N ASP A 109 -17.86 18.70 -14.79
CA ASP A 109 -17.37 19.90 -15.47
C ASP A 109 -15.88 20.10 -15.24
N ALA A 110 -15.26 20.91 -16.12
CA ALA A 110 -13.82 21.19 -16.08
C ALA A 110 -13.30 21.66 -14.70
N ALA A 111 -14.12 22.38 -13.94
CA ALA A 111 -13.78 22.91 -12.62
C ALA A 111 -13.73 21.83 -11.51
N ALA A 112 -14.37 20.68 -11.73
CA ALA A 112 -14.43 19.57 -10.77
C ALA A 112 -13.57 18.37 -11.18
N LEU A 113 -12.78 18.50 -12.26
CA LEU A 113 -11.87 17.45 -12.72
C LEU A 113 -10.74 17.22 -11.71
N ILE A 114 -10.50 15.95 -11.41
CA ILE A 114 -9.38 15.51 -10.59
C ILE A 114 -8.25 15.04 -11.53
N PRO A 115 -7.10 15.73 -11.57
CA PRO A 115 -6.02 15.47 -12.54
C PRO A 115 -5.16 14.25 -12.14
N LEU A 116 -5.77 13.06 -12.07
CA LEU A 116 -5.09 11.81 -11.74
C LEU A 116 -4.16 11.34 -12.87
N GLU A 117 -2.91 11.06 -12.52
CA GLU A 117 -1.87 10.66 -13.48
C GLU A 117 -1.30 9.26 -13.20
N SER A 118 -1.14 8.91 -11.93
CA SER A 118 -0.71 7.55 -11.58
C SER A 118 -1.08 7.10 -10.17
N ILE A 119 -1.01 5.79 -9.98
CA ILE A 119 -1.02 5.15 -8.66
C ILE A 119 0.37 4.56 -8.36
N ILE A 120 0.76 4.58 -7.09
CA ILE A 120 2.02 4.07 -6.56
C ILE A 120 1.70 3.13 -5.40
N VAL A 121 1.95 1.83 -5.59
CA VAL A 121 1.59 0.79 -4.63
C VAL A 121 2.85 0.10 -4.13
N GLY A 122 3.14 0.28 -2.85
CA GLY A 122 4.16 -0.50 -2.13
C GLY A 122 3.58 -1.82 -1.63
N ASN A 123 4.28 -2.93 -1.84
CA ASN A 123 4.00 -4.21 -1.20
C ASN A 123 2.51 -4.59 -1.22
N GLY A 124 1.86 -4.40 -2.38
CA GLY A 124 0.41 -4.43 -2.52
C GLY A 124 -0.15 -5.84 -2.71
N VAL A 125 -1.32 -6.10 -2.12
CA VAL A 125 -2.13 -7.27 -2.50
C VAL A 125 -2.98 -6.88 -3.71
N ILE A 126 -2.44 -7.01 -4.91
CA ILE A 126 -3.13 -6.66 -6.17
C ILE A 126 -4.01 -7.81 -6.68
N HIS A 127 -3.76 -9.04 -6.25
CA HIS A 127 -4.51 -10.23 -6.65
C HIS A 127 -4.58 -11.26 -5.52
N SER A 128 -5.59 -11.12 -4.65
CA SER A 128 -5.81 -12.01 -3.51
C SER A 128 -5.84 -13.51 -3.85
N PRO A 129 -6.50 -13.97 -4.94
CA PRO A 129 -6.53 -15.38 -5.30
C PRO A 129 -5.14 -15.99 -5.57
N SER A 130 -4.19 -15.21 -6.11
CA SER A 130 -2.82 -15.69 -6.34
C SER A 130 -1.88 -15.44 -5.17
N GLN A 131 -2.09 -14.39 -4.38
CA GLN A 131 -1.15 -13.97 -3.34
C GLN A 131 -1.45 -14.60 -1.97
N LEU A 132 -2.72 -14.70 -1.56
CA LEU A 132 -3.03 -15.17 -0.20
C LEU A 132 -2.78 -16.67 0.01
N PRO A 133 -3.24 -17.58 -0.86
CA PRO A 133 -2.94 -19.01 -0.69
C PRO A 133 -1.43 -19.31 -0.74
N ALA A 134 -0.71 -18.52 -1.55
CA ALA A 134 0.70 -18.60 -1.80
C ALA A 134 1.61 -18.22 -0.61
N ILE A 135 1.05 -17.61 0.43
CA ILE A 135 1.79 -17.31 1.67
C ILE A 135 2.45 -18.57 2.23
N ARG A 136 1.80 -19.73 2.10
CA ARG A 136 2.39 -21.03 2.47
C ARG A 136 3.75 -21.23 1.81
N ASP A 137 3.85 -21.00 0.50
CA ASP A 137 5.09 -21.24 -0.24
C ASP A 137 6.20 -20.30 0.22
N THR A 138 5.86 -19.03 0.49
CA THR A 138 6.83 -18.04 0.95
C THR A 138 7.40 -18.36 2.33
N VAL A 139 6.60 -18.95 3.23
CA VAL A 139 7.06 -19.27 4.60
C VAL A 139 7.63 -20.70 4.72
N CYS A 140 7.36 -21.57 3.75
CA CYS A 140 7.77 -22.98 3.76
C CYS A 140 8.98 -23.29 2.88
N ALA A 141 9.37 -22.38 1.99
CA ALA A 141 10.54 -22.53 1.13
C ALA A 141 11.60 -21.47 1.44
N ALA A 142 12.86 -21.81 1.18
CA ALA A 142 13.91 -20.81 1.15
C ALA A 142 13.71 -19.92 -0.08
N SER A 143 13.79 -18.60 0.11
CA SER A 143 13.57 -17.61 -0.95
C SER A 143 14.44 -16.38 -0.72
N ASN A 144 14.99 -15.82 -1.80
CA ASN A 144 15.81 -14.60 -1.78
C ASN A 144 16.98 -14.63 -0.76
N GLY A 145 17.55 -15.81 -0.52
CA GLY A 145 18.64 -16.01 0.46
C GLY A 145 18.18 -16.20 1.91
N LEU A 146 16.87 -16.14 2.19
CA LEU A 146 16.31 -16.44 3.50
C LEU A 146 15.94 -17.93 3.63
N PRO A 147 16.17 -18.55 4.80
CA PRO A 147 15.71 -19.91 5.06
C PRO A 147 14.18 -19.94 5.22
N ALA A 148 13.59 -21.12 5.04
CA ALA A 148 12.19 -21.34 5.38
C ALA A 148 11.91 -20.98 6.85
N LEU A 149 10.75 -20.37 7.09
CA LEU A 149 10.30 -19.96 8.42
C LEU A 149 9.63 -21.09 9.20
N PHE A 150 8.95 -21.99 8.49
CA PHE A 150 8.28 -23.14 9.08
C PHE A 150 9.00 -24.44 8.71
N SER A 151 8.99 -25.39 9.64
CA SER A 151 9.46 -26.74 9.37
C SER A 151 8.56 -27.39 8.32
N ARG A 152 9.09 -28.35 7.57
CA ARG A 152 8.28 -29.13 6.61
C ARG A 152 7.07 -29.78 7.29
N ALA A 153 7.22 -30.27 8.52
CA ALA A 153 6.14 -30.84 9.30
C ALA A 153 5.05 -29.81 9.62
N ASP A 154 5.41 -28.58 10.02
CA ASP A 154 4.44 -27.50 10.24
C ASP A 154 3.73 -27.11 8.93
N CYS A 155 4.49 -27.01 7.83
CA CYS A 155 3.96 -26.69 6.52
C CYS A 155 2.90 -27.70 6.03
N ASP A 156 3.17 -28.99 6.25
CA ASP A 156 2.29 -30.07 5.83
C ASP A 156 1.09 -30.25 6.78
N SER A 157 1.30 -30.15 8.09
CA SER A 157 0.25 -30.41 9.08
C SER A 157 -0.61 -29.20 9.46
N ARG A 158 -0.12 -27.97 9.27
CA ARG A 158 -0.82 -26.74 9.70
C ARG A 158 -1.21 -25.83 8.55
N LEU A 159 -0.33 -25.64 7.57
CA LEU A 159 -0.53 -24.62 6.52
C LEU A 159 -1.13 -25.18 5.22
N ALA A 160 -0.94 -26.47 4.93
CA ALA A 160 -1.40 -27.07 3.69
C ALA A 160 -2.93 -26.98 3.49
N SER A 161 -3.71 -27.38 4.49
CA SER A 161 -5.18 -27.30 4.41
C SER A 161 -5.66 -25.85 4.36
N LEU A 162 -5.12 -24.96 5.20
CA LEU A 162 -5.50 -23.55 5.23
C LEU A 162 -5.24 -22.85 3.89
N SER A 163 -4.10 -23.15 3.25
CA SER A 163 -3.77 -22.65 1.91
C SER A 163 -4.75 -23.19 0.86
N SER A 164 -5.05 -24.49 0.89
CA SER A 164 -6.01 -25.11 -0.02
C SER A 164 -7.43 -24.55 0.15
N ASP A 165 -7.90 -24.36 1.39
CA ASP A 165 -9.22 -23.82 1.70
C ASP A 165 -9.33 -22.35 1.28
N CYS A 166 -8.26 -21.57 1.49
CA CYS A 166 -8.17 -20.20 0.98
C CYS A 166 -8.24 -20.18 -0.55
N ALA A 167 -7.48 -21.02 -1.26
CA ALA A 167 -7.54 -21.08 -2.71
C ALA A 167 -8.94 -21.47 -3.23
N ALA A 168 -9.54 -22.51 -2.65
CA ALA A 168 -10.86 -23.00 -3.05
C ALA A 168 -11.95 -21.94 -2.81
N SER A 169 -11.91 -21.26 -1.66
CA SER A 169 -12.89 -20.21 -1.35
C SER A 169 -12.72 -18.96 -2.22
N GLN A 170 -11.48 -18.55 -2.53
CA GLN A 170 -11.20 -17.48 -3.49
C GLN A 170 -11.73 -17.82 -4.89
N GLN A 171 -11.51 -19.05 -5.36
CA GLN A 171 -12.03 -19.49 -6.65
C GLN A 171 -13.57 -19.51 -6.66
N ALA A 172 -14.19 -20.04 -5.61
CA ALA A 172 -15.64 -20.12 -5.50
C ALA A 172 -16.29 -18.72 -5.49
N CYS A 173 -15.62 -17.74 -4.89
CA CYS A 173 -16.01 -16.34 -4.96
C CYS A 173 -15.94 -15.79 -6.41
N LEU A 174 -14.86 -16.04 -7.13
CA LEU A 174 -14.72 -15.61 -8.54
C LEU A 174 -15.78 -16.27 -9.44
N ASP A 175 -16.06 -17.55 -9.23
CA ASP A 175 -17.01 -18.34 -10.01
C ASP A 175 -18.48 -17.97 -9.70
N GLY A 176 -18.76 -17.55 -8.47
CA GLY A 176 -20.09 -17.15 -8.02
C GLY A 176 -20.66 -15.93 -8.73
N ARG A 177 -19.83 -15.18 -9.49
CA ARG A 177 -20.18 -13.94 -10.23
C ARG A 177 -20.85 -12.86 -9.38
N ASP A 178 -20.70 -12.94 -8.08
CA ASP A 178 -21.20 -11.97 -7.11
C ASP A 178 -20.06 -11.62 -6.14
N PRO A 179 -19.23 -10.62 -6.51
CA PRO A 179 -18.13 -10.14 -5.67
C PRO A 179 -18.59 -9.66 -4.28
N GLU A 180 -19.85 -9.26 -4.14
CA GLU A 180 -20.46 -8.79 -2.89
C GLU A 180 -21.15 -9.92 -2.11
N GLY A 181 -21.19 -11.12 -2.70
CA GLY A 181 -21.93 -12.27 -2.22
C GLY A 181 -21.33 -12.99 -1.01
N PRO A 182 -22.10 -13.91 -0.41
CA PRO A 182 -21.66 -14.69 0.77
C PRO A 182 -20.42 -15.54 0.49
N MET A 183 -20.14 -15.89 -0.77
CA MET A 183 -18.96 -16.67 -1.15
C MET A 183 -17.67 -15.86 -1.00
N CYS A 184 -17.65 -14.60 -1.46
CA CYS A 184 -16.51 -13.70 -1.31
C CYS A 184 -16.28 -13.29 0.15
N SER A 185 -17.36 -13.21 0.92
CA SER A 185 -17.34 -13.04 2.37
C SER A 185 -16.63 -14.18 3.07
N THR A 186 -16.98 -15.40 2.67
CA THR A 186 -16.39 -16.62 3.20
C THR A 186 -14.92 -16.71 2.78
N ALA A 187 -14.59 -16.37 1.53
CA ALA A 187 -13.21 -16.37 1.03
C ALA A 187 -12.30 -15.43 1.80
N ALA A 188 -12.76 -14.19 2.02
CA ALA A 188 -12.10 -13.20 2.86
C ALA A 188 -11.78 -13.78 4.24
N LEU A 189 -12.80 -14.26 4.95
CA LEU A 189 -12.64 -14.78 6.31
C LEU A 189 -11.78 -16.04 6.38
N THR A 190 -11.91 -16.96 5.42
CA THR A 190 -11.13 -18.20 5.35
C THR A 190 -9.65 -17.90 5.15
N CYS A 191 -9.31 -16.96 4.27
CA CYS A 191 -7.91 -16.59 4.04
C CYS A 191 -7.32 -15.81 5.22
N GLU A 192 -8.05 -14.81 5.74
CA GLU A 192 -7.62 -13.95 6.85
C GLU A 192 -7.48 -14.74 8.16
N ASN A 193 -8.53 -15.45 8.59
CA ASN A 193 -8.51 -16.22 9.83
C ASN A 193 -7.78 -17.56 9.70
N GLY A 194 -7.54 -18.03 8.47
CA GLY A 194 -6.81 -19.26 8.16
C GLY A 194 -5.34 -19.01 7.91
N ILE A 195 -4.95 -19.01 6.62
CA ILE A 195 -3.53 -19.02 6.23
C ILE A 195 -2.78 -17.77 6.70
N LEU A 196 -3.40 -16.59 6.64
CA LEU A 196 -2.76 -15.34 7.05
C LEU A 196 -2.48 -15.35 8.56
N SER A 197 -3.49 -15.66 9.36
CA SER A 197 -3.36 -15.73 10.82
C SER A 197 -2.33 -16.79 11.25
N ALA A 198 -2.40 -17.99 10.66
CA ALA A 198 -1.47 -19.07 10.96
C ALA A 198 -0.02 -18.73 10.58
N ALA A 199 0.17 -18.02 9.47
CA ALA A 199 1.48 -17.58 9.00
C ALA A 199 2.02 -16.36 9.75
N LEU A 200 1.18 -15.49 10.32
CA LEU A 200 1.61 -14.26 10.98
C LEU A 200 1.68 -14.32 12.51
N TYR A 201 0.85 -15.15 13.13
CA TYR A 201 0.71 -15.26 14.59
C TYR A 201 1.01 -16.67 15.10
N GLY A 202 1.27 -17.62 14.20
CA GLY A 202 1.70 -18.96 14.57
C GLY A 202 3.07 -18.95 15.23
N ARG A 203 3.33 -19.87 16.16
CA ARG A 203 4.71 -20.04 16.68
C ARG A 203 5.64 -20.42 15.52
N HIS A 204 6.70 -19.62 15.36
CA HIS A 204 7.78 -19.80 14.40
C HIS A 204 8.96 -20.47 15.12
N ASP A 205 9.24 -21.73 14.72
CA ASP A 205 10.31 -22.60 15.23
C ASP A 205 10.68 -22.38 16.73
N SER A 206 11.92 -22.66 17.14
CA SER A 206 12.39 -22.44 18.52
C SER A 206 13.00 -21.05 18.74
N THR A 207 13.09 -20.24 17.68
CA THR A 207 13.80 -18.95 17.65
C THR A 207 12.88 -17.74 17.82
N ASN A 208 11.55 -17.95 17.80
CA ASN A 208 10.53 -16.90 18.03
C ASN A 208 10.66 -15.71 17.06
N ARG A 209 10.98 -16.01 15.80
CA ARG A 209 11.17 -15.08 14.69
C ARG A 209 9.82 -14.65 14.10
N SER A 210 9.54 -13.35 14.00
CA SER A 210 8.27 -12.82 13.48
C SER A 210 8.37 -12.39 12.01
N PRO A 211 7.50 -12.86 11.09
CA PRO A 211 7.51 -12.51 9.67
C PRO A 211 6.94 -11.11 9.38
N ARG A 212 6.38 -10.45 10.40
CA ARG A 212 5.68 -9.16 10.22
C ARG A 212 6.60 -8.05 9.79
N CYS A 213 7.79 -8.01 10.38
CA CYS A 213 8.69 -6.87 10.32
C CYS A 213 10.12 -7.40 10.17
N PHE A 214 10.57 -7.48 8.92
CA PHE A 214 11.95 -7.84 8.62
C PHE A 214 12.84 -6.61 8.83
N HIS A 215 13.83 -6.67 9.71
CA HIS A 215 14.83 -5.62 9.90
C HIS A 215 16.22 -6.26 9.96
N ASP A 216 17.20 -5.68 9.27
CA ASP A 216 18.63 -6.03 9.37
C ASP A 216 18.96 -7.52 9.14
N ASP A 217 18.47 -8.09 8.04
CA ASP A 217 18.72 -9.49 7.63
C ASP A 217 18.23 -10.58 8.61
N GLU A 218 17.49 -10.19 9.66
CA GLU A 218 16.91 -11.09 10.65
C GLU A 218 15.41 -10.83 10.87
N TYR A 219 14.67 -11.91 11.09
CA TYR A 219 13.31 -11.79 11.64
C TYR A 219 13.43 -11.37 13.11
N THR A 220 13.06 -10.14 13.41
CA THR A 220 13.20 -9.61 14.78
C THR A 220 12.12 -10.18 15.71
N ARG A 221 12.40 -10.11 17.03
CA ARG A 221 11.44 -10.43 18.10
C ARG A 221 10.39 -9.33 18.34
N ALA A 222 10.52 -8.16 17.71
CA ALA A 222 9.63 -7.02 17.91
C ALA A 222 8.50 -7.03 16.86
N ASP A 223 7.31 -7.41 17.30
CA ASP A 223 6.16 -7.77 16.46
C ASP A 223 5.39 -6.60 15.81
N ASP A 224 5.82 -5.35 16.00
CA ASP A 224 4.97 -4.19 15.71
C ASP A 224 5.47 -3.26 14.60
N CYS A 225 6.61 -3.52 13.96
CA CYS A 225 7.14 -2.70 12.85
C CYS A 225 7.31 -1.21 13.23
N GLY A 226 7.50 -0.90 14.52
CA GLY A 226 7.55 0.49 15.00
C GLY A 226 6.18 1.14 15.18
N ILE A 227 5.08 0.41 15.07
CA ILE A 227 3.70 0.90 15.33
C ILE A 227 3.59 1.49 16.73
N SER A 228 4.16 0.86 17.77
CA SER A 228 4.10 1.38 19.14
C SER A 228 4.78 2.73 19.28
N ARG A 229 5.78 3.04 18.43
CA ARG A 229 6.45 4.34 18.43
C ARG A 229 5.54 5.44 17.88
N VAL A 230 4.80 5.13 16.81
CA VAL A 230 3.79 6.04 16.24
C VAL A 230 2.65 6.24 17.20
N LEU A 231 2.16 5.17 17.84
CA LEU A 231 1.10 5.24 18.83
C LEU A 231 1.53 6.03 20.08
N ALA A 232 2.78 5.86 20.52
CA ALA A 232 3.35 6.65 21.60
C ALA A 232 3.47 8.13 21.21
N LEU A 233 3.94 8.44 20.01
CA LEU A 233 4.01 9.83 19.50
C LEU A 233 2.64 10.46 19.32
N HIS A 234 1.67 9.69 18.82
CA HIS A 234 0.30 10.11 18.73
C HIS A 234 -0.28 10.43 20.11
N SER A 235 -0.02 9.57 21.11
CA SER A 235 -0.45 9.77 22.49
C SER A 235 0.21 11.00 23.11
N PHE A 236 1.50 11.22 22.82
CA PHE A 236 2.24 12.40 23.24
C PHE A 236 1.65 13.68 22.64
N ILE A 237 1.43 13.72 21.31
CA ILE A 237 0.80 14.87 20.64
C ILE A 237 -0.59 15.13 21.19
N SER A 238 -1.38 14.08 21.45
CA SER A 238 -2.74 14.22 22.00
C SER A 238 -2.75 14.72 23.45
N ALA A 239 -1.72 14.39 24.24
CA ALA A 239 -1.60 14.80 25.64
C ALA A 239 -1.05 16.23 25.81
N TYR A 240 -0.16 16.65 24.91
CA TYR A 240 0.61 17.90 25.05
C TYR A 240 0.35 18.94 23.94
N GLY A 241 -0.44 18.60 22.92
CA GLY A 241 -0.87 19.50 21.86
C GLY A 241 -1.83 20.59 22.37
N GLY A 242 -1.65 21.82 21.89
CA GLY A 242 -2.46 22.98 22.28
C GLY A 242 -3.95 22.89 21.90
N ASP A 243 -4.72 23.93 22.22
CA ASP A 243 -6.18 23.92 22.05
C ASP A 243 -6.68 23.82 20.60
N GLU A 244 -5.87 24.19 19.59
CA GLU A 244 -6.21 23.94 18.17
C GLU A 244 -6.22 22.44 17.78
N LEU A 245 -5.59 21.56 18.58
CA LEU A 245 -5.65 20.10 18.45
C LEU A 245 -6.84 19.47 19.20
N LEU A 246 -7.75 20.27 19.79
CA LEU A 246 -8.90 19.79 20.58
C LEU A 246 -9.87 18.90 19.79
N ILE A 247 -10.05 19.16 18.49
CA ILE A 247 -10.93 18.35 17.63
C ILE A 247 -10.38 16.90 17.52
N GLY A 248 -9.05 16.76 17.47
CA GLY A 248 -8.37 15.46 17.48
C GLY A 248 -8.46 14.72 18.82
N ARG A 249 -8.62 15.41 19.96
CA ARG A 249 -8.64 14.75 21.30
C ARG A 249 -9.89 13.90 21.55
N GLN A 250 -11.04 14.26 20.97
CA GLN A 250 -12.30 13.51 21.14
C GLN A 250 -12.35 12.31 20.17
N ALA A 251 -11.95 12.50 18.91
CA ALA A 251 -11.76 11.42 17.94
C ALA A 251 -10.67 10.41 18.38
N ALA A 252 -9.53 10.91 18.90
CA ALA A 252 -8.39 10.08 19.27
C ALA A 252 -8.65 9.11 20.42
N ARG A 253 -9.55 9.47 21.35
CA ARG A 253 -9.85 8.64 22.53
C ARG A 253 -10.73 7.43 22.22
N GLN A 254 -11.43 7.40 21.09
CA GLN A 254 -12.39 6.34 20.76
C GLN A 254 -12.09 5.61 19.44
N HIS A 255 -11.42 6.25 18.46
CA HIS A 255 -11.37 5.74 17.09
C HIS A 255 -9.96 5.42 16.57
N VAL A 256 -8.89 5.86 17.23
CA VAL A 256 -7.48 5.59 16.83
C VAL A 256 -7.14 4.11 16.70
N TYR A 257 -7.91 3.24 17.37
CA TYR A 257 -7.65 1.81 17.40
C TYR A 257 -8.14 1.05 16.16
N LYS A 258 -9.12 1.58 15.40
CA LYS A 258 -9.75 0.82 14.30
C LYS A 258 -8.81 0.69 13.08
N GLY A 259 -8.02 1.72 12.78
CA GLY A 259 -7.10 1.69 11.63
C GLY A 259 -5.79 0.92 11.87
N VAL A 260 -5.37 0.73 13.13
CA VAL A 260 -4.03 0.19 13.47
C VAL A 260 -4.08 -1.26 13.96
N VAL A 261 -5.18 -1.68 14.60
CA VAL A 261 -5.25 -2.97 15.30
C VAL A 261 -6.45 -3.82 14.89
N THR A 262 -7.51 -3.25 14.31
CA THR A 262 -8.62 -4.07 13.79
C THR A 262 -8.40 -4.44 12.32
N PRO A 263 -8.61 -5.73 11.95
CA PRO A 263 -8.65 -6.14 10.56
C PRO A 263 -9.68 -5.30 9.77
N PRO A 264 -9.49 -5.10 8.46
CA PRO A 264 -10.49 -4.45 7.63
C PRO A 264 -11.86 -5.13 7.80
N SER A 265 -12.93 -4.36 7.66
CA SER A 265 -14.29 -4.88 7.74
C SER A 265 -14.50 -6.00 6.73
N VAL A 266 -15.41 -6.93 7.00
CA VAL A 266 -15.70 -8.02 6.05
C VAL A 266 -16.11 -7.46 4.68
N PRO A 267 -16.87 -6.36 4.54
CA PRO A 267 -17.10 -5.71 3.24
C PRO A 267 -15.82 -5.23 2.51
N LEU A 268 -14.86 -4.59 3.18
CA LEU A 268 -13.55 -4.26 2.58
C LEU A 268 -12.79 -5.51 2.14
N LEU A 269 -12.84 -6.58 2.93
CA LEU A 269 -12.16 -7.83 2.59
C LEU A 269 -12.87 -8.60 1.46
N ARG A 270 -14.20 -8.50 1.38
CA ARG A 270 -15.11 -9.14 0.41
C ARG A 270 -14.90 -8.69 -1.00
N GLU A 271 -14.41 -7.47 -1.22
CA GLU A 271 -14.04 -6.96 -2.54
C GLU A 271 -12.78 -7.67 -3.06
N THR A 272 -12.87 -8.99 -3.19
CA THR A 272 -11.97 -9.98 -3.81
C THR A 272 -11.76 -9.71 -5.30
N GLY A 273 -12.38 -8.65 -5.83
CA GLY A 273 -12.01 -8.00 -7.07
C GLY A 273 -10.49 -7.84 -7.15
N SER A 274 -9.93 -8.46 -8.18
CA SER A 274 -8.52 -8.33 -8.53
C SER A 274 -8.23 -6.87 -8.83
N GLY A 275 -7.45 -6.20 -7.98
CA GLY A 275 -6.91 -4.87 -8.27
C GLY A 275 -6.16 -4.85 -9.60
N ILE A 276 -5.69 -6.01 -10.11
CA ILE A 276 -5.10 -6.11 -11.44
C ILE A 276 -6.09 -5.75 -12.57
N LYS A 277 -7.39 -6.08 -12.44
CA LYS A 277 -8.37 -5.72 -13.48
C LYS A 277 -8.56 -4.21 -13.56
N ASP A 278 -8.60 -3.54 -12.42
CA ASP A 278 -8.62 -2.08 -12.35
C ASP A 278 -7.31 -1.51 -12.90
N ILE A 279 -6.14 -2.01 -12.47
CA ILE A 279 -4.83 -1.62 -13.01
C ILE A 279 -4.81 -1.70 -14.54
N GLN A 280 -5.33 -2.78 -15.13
CA GLN A 280 -5.40 -2.90 -16.58
C GLN A 280 -6.27 -1.81 -17.23
N ARG A 281 -7.43 -1.48 -16.64
CA ARG A 281 -8.29 -0.41 -17.13
C ARG A 281 -7.62 0.95 -17.01
N LEU A 282 -6.98 1.23 -15.89
CA LEU A 282 -6.19 2.44 -15.66
C LEU A 282 -5.13 2.63 -16.75
N LEU A 283 -4.37 1.58 -17.07
CA LEU A 283 -3.35 1.63 -18.13
C LEU A 283 -3.94 1.94 -19.51
N HIS A 284 -5.12 1.39 -19.84
CA HIS A 284 -5.84 1.72 -21.07
C HIS A 284 -6.40 3.15 -21.07
N GLN A 285 -6.68 3.71 -19.90
CA GLN A 285 -7.14 5.08 -19.71
C GLN A 285 -6.00 6.09 -19.49
N ASN A 286 -4.75 5.66 -19.69
CA ASN A 286 -3.53 6.45 -19.55
C ASN A 286 -3.19 6.88 -18.11
N VAL A 287 -3.73 6.19 -17.11
CA VAL A 287 -3.28 6.30 -15.72
C VAL A 287 -2.19 5.25 -15.50
N SER A 288 -0.99 5.72 -15.17
CA SER A 288 0.16 4.84 -14.99
C SER A 288 0.18 4.18 -13.61
N THR A 289 0.89 3.08 -13.45
CA THR A 289 0.96 2.30 -12.21
C THR A 289 2.40 1.95 -11.86
N LEU A 290 2.88 2.38 -10.71
CA LEU A 290 4.12 1.89 -10.11
C LEU A 290 3.79 0.90 -9.01
N LEU A 291 4.24 -0.33 -9.17
CA LEU A 291 4.25 -1.33 -8.12
C LEU A 291 5.68 -1.53 -7.63
N TYR A 292 5.94 -1.40 -6.34
CA TYR A 292 7.24 -1.72 -5.76
C TYR A 292 7.09 -2.68 -4.59
N TYR A 293 8.02 -3.62 -4.45
CA TYR A 293 7.96 -4.68 -3.47
C TYR A 293 9.34 -4.92 -2.86
N GLY A 294 9.40 -4.97 -1.53
CA GLY A 294 10.55 -5.59 -0.86
C GLY A 294 10.58 -7.10 -1.09
N ALA A 295 11.74 -7.63 -1.45
CA ALA A 295 11.96 -9.04 -1.75
C ALA A 295 11.62 -10.00 -0.59
N TYR A 296 11.61 -9.49 0.64
CA TYR A 296 11.34 -10.27 1.86
C TYR A 296 9.93 -10.10 2.41
N ASP A 297 9.05 -9.36 1.73
CA ASP A 297 7.66 -9.31 2.17
C ASP A 297 6.96 -10.65 1.94
N ILE A 298 6.46 -11.23 3.02
CA ILE A 298 5.78 -12.53 3.01
C ILE A 298 4.31 -12.37 2.63
N LEU A 299 3.71 -11.25 3.02
CA LEU A 299 2.28 -11.03 2.95
C LEU A 299 1.83 -10.64 1.54
N ALA A 300 2.64 -9.83 0.86
CA ALA A 300 2.44 -9.48 -0.54
C ALA A 300 3.67 -9.86 -1.36
N ALA A 301 4.04 -11.14 -1.29
CA ALA A 301 5.27 -11.65 -1.90
C ALA A 301 5.37 -11.30 -3.40
N PRO A 302 6.49 -10.69 -3.84
CA PRO A 302 6.62 -10.12 -5.19
C PRO A 302 6.42 -11.16 -6.29
N ALA A 303 6.98 -12.36 -6.11
CA ALA A 303 6.88 -13.42 -7.12
C ALA A 303 5.43 -13.82 -7.44
N PHE A 304 4.50 -13.72 -6.47
CA PHE A 304 3.09 -14.03 -6.71
C PHE A 304 2.33 -12.84 -7.29
N ALA A 305 2.71 -11.61 -6.95
CA ALA A 305 2.19 -10.41 -7.59
C ALA A 305 2.60 -10.35 -9.07
N GLU A 306 3.87 -10.62 -9.39
CA GLU A 306 4.37 -10.60 -10.76
C GLU A 306 3.72 -11.71 -11.61
N ARG A 307 3.62 -12.94 -11.09
CA ARG A 307 2.91 -14.04 -11.76
C ARG A 307 1.44 -13.70 -12.03
N ALA A 308 0.79 -12.99 -11.11
CA ALA A 308 -0.59 -12.58 -11.31
C ALA A 308 -0.72 -11.58 -12.47
N LEU A 309 0.26 -10.67 -12.64
CA LEU A 309 0.33 -9.76 -13.79
C LEU A 309 0.61 -10.52 -15.10
N ASP A 310 1.52 -11.50 -15.10
CA ASP A 310 1.84 -12.30 -16.29
C ASP A 310 0.61 -12.99 -16.90
N VAL A 311 -0.29 -13.46 -16.04
CA VAL A 311 -1.51 -14.18 -16.43
C VAL A 311 -2.67 -13.22 -16.72
N SER A 312 -2.78 -12.12 -15.99
CA SER A 312 -3.98 -11.28 -16.01
C SER A 312 -3.89 -10.09 -16.95
N LEU A 313 -2.68 -9.56 -17.23
CA LEU A 313 -2.54 -8.47 -18.19
C LEU A 313 -2.77 -8.98 -19.62
N ASP A 314 -3.74 -8.36 -20.29
CA ASP A 314 -4.13 -8.65 -21.66
C ASP A 314 -3.74 -7.53 -22.65
N GLY A 315 -4.10 -7.75 -23.91
CA GLY A 315 -3.85 -6.79 -24.99
C GLY A 315 -2.36 -6.46 -25.18
N HIS A 316 -2.11 -5.28 -25.73
CA HIS A 316 -0.76 -4.81 -26.05
C HIS A 316 0.13 -4.70 -24.81
N VAL A 317 -0.40 -4.17 -23.70
CA VAL A 317 0.38 -4.03 -22.47
C VAL A 317 0.77 -5.39 -21.89
N GLY A 318 -0.10 -6.40 -22.00
CA GLY A 318 0.23 -7.78 -21.60
C GLY A 318 1.28 -8.43 -22.49
N GLU A 319 1.24 -8.16 -23.81
CA GLU A 319 2.28 -8.61 -24.75
C GLU A 319 3.64 -7.97 -24.44
N GLU A 320 3.68 -6.65 -24.28
CA GLU A 320 4.91 -5.93 -23.88
C GLU A 320 5.42 -6.44 -22.53
N TRP A 321 4.53 -6.63 -21.56
CA TRP A 321 4.86 -7.11 -20.23
C TRP A 321 5.53 -8.48 -20.25
N ARG A 322 4.97 -9.45 -20.99
CA ARG A 322 5.55 -10.79 -21.11
C ARG A 322 6.84 -10.81 -21.92
N ALA A 323 7.03 -9.86 -22.83
CA ALA A 323 8.28 -9.69 -23.58
C ALA A 323 9.36 -8.91 -22.80
N SER A 324 8.96 -8.20 -21.74
CA SER A 324 9.83 -7.33 -20.95
C SER A 324 10.88 -8.12 -20.17
N ILE A 325 12.14 -7.73 -20.31
CA ILE A 325 13.25 -8.28 -19.55
C ILE A 325 13.50 -7.37 -18.35
N PRO A 326 13.46 -7.88 -17.09
CA PRO A 326 13.79 -7.09 -15.92
C PRO A 326 15.21 -6.50 -16.03
N ARG A 327 15.33 -5.20 -15.77
CA ARG A 327 16.61 -4.46 -15.74
C ARG A 327 17.11 -4.35 -14.30
N ASP A 328 18.41 -4.29 -14.12
CA ASP A 328 19.01 -4.07 -12.80
C ASP A 328 18.71 -2.64 -12.31
N ALA A 329 18.22 -2.51 -11.07
CA ALA A 329 17.86 -1.23 -10.49
C ALA A 329 19.05 -0.26 -10.32
N ALA A 330 20.26 -0.80 -10.12
CA ALA A 330 21.49 -0.01 -10.03
C ALA A 330 21.89 0.56 -11.39
N GLU A 331 21.68 -0.18 -12.49
CA GLU A 331 21.88 0.32 -13.86
C GLU A 331 20.95 1.50 -14.18
N LEU A 332 19.76 1.53 -13.57
CA LEU A 332 18.81 2.63 -13.67
C LEU A 332 19.10 3.79 -12.69
N GLY A 333 20.18 3.71 -11.90
CA GLY A 333 20.57 4.76 -10.97
C GLY A 333 19.66 4.91 -9.75
N LEU A 334 18.86 3.88 -9.43
CA LEU A 334 17.87 3.94 -8.35
C LEU A 334 18.49 3.80 -6.94
N GLY A 335 19.76 3.41 -6.85
CA GLY A 335 20.51 3.42 -5.58
C GLY A 335 20.19 2.25 -4.65
N PHE A 336 19.66 1.15 -5.19
CA PHE A 336 19.46 -0.12 -4.48
C PHE A 336 19.70 -1.31 -5.41
N LYS A 337 19.88 -2.50 -4.82
CA LYS A 337 19.92 -3.77 -5.56
C LYS A 337 18.50 -4.28 -5.78
N GLY A 338 18.24 -4.81 -6.96
CA GLY A 338 16.93 -5.33 -7.32
C GLY A 338 16.67 -5.22 -8.81
N SER A 339 15.41 -5.34 -9.19
CA SER A 339 15.00 -5.39 -10.60
C SER A 339 13.85 -4.46 -10.90
N VAL A 340 13.78 -4.01 -12.15
CA VAL A 340 12.68 -3.20 -12.69
C VAL A 340 12.21 -3.83 -13.99
N LYS A 341 10.97 -4.32 -13.98
CA LYS A 341 10.23 -4.74 -15.18
C LYS A 341 9.21 -3.67 -15.53
N SER A 342 9.02 -3.42 -16.83
CA SER A 342 8.10 -2.37 -17.28
C SER A 342 7.41 -2.72 -18.58
N ALA A 343 6.20 -2.20 -18.77
CA ALA A 343 5.43 -2.27 -20.01
C ALA A 343 4.61 -1.00 -20.20
N SER A 344 4.17 -0.76 -21.43
CA SER A 344 3.31 0.37 -21.79
C SER A 344 2.06 -0.09 -22.52
N SER A 345 0.99 0.68 -22.37
CA SER A 345 -0.20 0.55 -23.22
C SER A 345 0.12 0.98 -24.66
N SER A 346 -0.76 0.66 -25.60
CA SER A 346 -0.56 0.98 -27.02
C SER A 346 -0.47 2.48 -27.31
N SER A 347 -0.99 3.32 -26.42
CA SER A 347 -0.83 4.78 -26.50
C SER A 347 0.55 5.26 -26.05
N GLY A 348 1.33 4.41 -25.38
CA GLY A 348 2.58 4.75 -24.71
C GLY A 348 2.42 5.59 -23.43
N LYS A 349 1.18 5.93 -23.04
CA LYS A 349 0.93 6.84 -21.91
C LYS A 349 0.56 6.12 -20.62
N GLY A 350 -0.06 4.94 -20.71
CA GLY A 350 -0.31 4.09 -19.54
C GLY A 350 0.89 3.17 -19.32
N ILE A 351 1.73 3.50 -18.35
CA ILE A 351 2.97 2.78 -18.07
C ILE A 351 2.79 1.98 -16.79
N ILE A 352 3.22 0.71 -16.78
CA ILE A 352 3.35 -0.08 -15.56
C ILE A 352 4.81 -0.38 -15.27
N TRP A 353 5.24 -0.09 -14.04
CA TRP A 353 6.52 -0.53 -13.48
C TRP A 353 6.28 -1.53 -12.37
N PHE A 354 7.10 -2.58 -12.32
CA PHE A 354 7.20 -3.49 -11.21
C PHE A 354 8.63 -3.55 -10.75
N VAL A 355 8.84 -3.13 -9.51
CA VAL A 355 10.15 -2.93 -8.92
C VAL A 355 10.29 -3.87 -7.75
N GLN A 356 11.25 -4.80 -7.82
CA GLN A 356 11.67 -5.57 -6.65
C GLN A 356 12.89 -4.87 -6.03
N VAL A 357 12.85 -4.66 -4.72
CA VAL A 357 13.97 -4.15 -3.93
C VAL A 357 14.53 -5.31 -3.10
N ASP A 358 15.78 -5.67 -3.34
CA ASP A 358 16.40 -6.79 -2.65
C ASP A 358 16.75 -6.43 -1.21
N ASN A 359 16.86 -7.47 -0.37
CA ASN A 359 17.27 -7.38 1.04
C ASN A 359 16.40 -6.49 1.94
N VAL A 360 15.16 -6.20 1.53
CA VAL A 360 14.22 -5.42 2.34
C VAL A 360 12.85 -6.11 2.39
N GLY A 361 12.14 -5.85 3.49
CA GLY A 361 10.80 -6.37 3.71
C GLY A 361 9.72 -5.39 3.26
N ARG A 362 8.59 -5.46 3.96
CA ARG A 362 7.36 -4.74 3.63
C ARG A 362 7.49 -3.22 3.65
N LEU A 363 8.27 -2.65 4.57
CA LEU A 363 8.39 -1.20 4.75
C LEU A 363 9.57 -0.66 3.95
N VAL A 364 9.53 -0.78 2.62
CA VAL A 364 10.66 -0.43 1.74
C VAL A 364 11.20 0.98 2.00
N PRO A 365 10.38 2.04 2.14
CA PRO A 365 10.94 3.38 2.38
C PRO A 365 11.59 3.53 3.76
N SER A 366 11.25 2.68 4.75
CA SER A 366 11.96 2.66 6.04
C SER A 366 13.29 1.90 5.95
N GLN A 367 13.38 0.88 5.10
CA GLN A 367 14.53 -0.05 5.04
C GLN A 367 15.55 0.31 3.94
N SER A 368 15.09 0.95 2.87
CA SER A 368 15.93 1.50 1.79
C SER A 368 15.49 2.95 1.49
N PRO A 369 15.68 3.88 2.45
CA PRO A 369 15.10 5.22 2.37
C PRO A 369 15.61 6.04 1.18
N ASN A 370 16.93 6.06 0.95
CA ASN A 370 17.52 6.72 -0.23
C ASN A 370 17.02 6.11 -1.55
N GLY A 371 16.95 4.78 -1.60
CA GLY A 371 16.49 4.06 -2.79
C GLY A 371 15.01 4.32 -3.11
N ALA A 372 14.17 4.31 -2.07
CA ALA A 372 12.74 4.61 -2.19
C ALA A 372 12.48 6.06 -2.63
N LEU A 373 13.22 7.03 -2.08
CA LEU A 373 13.12 8.42 -2.53
C LEU A 373 13.53 8.56 -4.01
N ARG A 374 14.66 7.95 -4.41
CA ARG A 374 15.10 7.96 -5.80
C ARG A 374 14.08 7.34 -6.73
N LEU A 375 13.48 6.21 -6.35
CA LEU A 375 12.40 5.59 -7.10
C LEU A 375 11.21 6.54 -7.28
N ALA A 376 10.76 7.20 -6.21
CA ALA A 376 9.67 8.17 -6.29
C ALA A 376 10.02 9.35 -7.20
N GLN A 377 11.22 9.92 -7.08
CA GLN A 377 11.69 11.00 -7.95
C GLN A 377 11.74 10.57 -9.43
N THR A 378 12.34 9.42 -9.72
CA THR A 378 12.44 8.87 -11.08
C THR A 378 11.06 8.58 -11.68
N TRP A 379 10.12 8.06 -10.88
CA TRP A 379 8.76 7.83 -11.32
C TRP A 379 8.04 9.14 -11.65
N LEU A 380 8.01 10.08 -10.71
CA LEU A 380 7.27 11.34 -10.85
C LEU A 380 7.85 12.26 -11.93
N HIS A 381 9.17 12.22 -12.16
CA HIS A 381 9.83 13.01 -13.20
C HIS A 381 9.30 12.69 -14.61
N GLN A 382 8.83 11.47 -14.86
CA GLN A 382 8.22 11.09 -16.15
C GLN A 382 6.95 11.89 -16.45
N PHE A 383 6.31 12.45 -15.42
CA PHE A 383 5.11 13.26 -15.53
C PHE A 383 5.42 14.77 -15.46
N GLY A 384 6.70 15.16 -15.58
CA GLY A 384 7.09 16.58 -15.52
C GLY A 384 7.13 17.15 -14.10
N ALA A 385 7.26 16.30 -13.07
CA ALA A 385 7.60 16.79 -11.74
C ALA A 385 8.99 17.43 -11.78
N ALA A 386 9.04 18.75 -11.55
CA ALA A 386 10.30 19.48 -11.50
C ALA A 386 11.08 19.08 -10.25
N VAL A 387 12.31 18.61 -10.43
CA VAL A 387 13.31 18.66 -9.36
C VAL A 387 13.70 20.13 -9.26
N GLU A 388 13.16 20.87 -8.29
CA GLU A 388 13.77 22.14 -7.88
C GLU A 388 15.11 21.82 -7.20
N SER A 389 16.15 21.58 -8.00
CA SER A 389 17.53 21.53 -7.51
C SER A 389 18.05 22.95 -7.27
N GLU A 390 17.41 23.73 -6.39
CA GLU A 390 17.88 25.07 -6.03
C GLU A 390 17.57 25.53 -4.59
N SER A 391 17.36 24.62 -3.64
CA SER A 391 17.16 24.97 -2.21
C SER A 391 18.30 24.60 -1.26
N HIS A 392 19.47 24.19 -1.76
CA HIS A 392 20.69 23.99 -0.95
C HIS A 392 21.57 25.26 -0.78
N LYS A 393 20.98 26.47 -0.83
CA LYS A 393 21.74 27.73 -0.63
C LYS A 393 21.12 28.75 0.34
N ILE A 394 20.08 28.41 1.09
CA ILE A 394 19.47 29.35 2.06
C ILE A 394 19.29 28.71 3.44
N ILE A 395 20.31 28.04 3.98
CA ILE A 395 20.46 27.83 5.44
C ILE A 395 21.97 27.77 5.81
N GLU A 396 22.74 28.78 5.43
CA GLU A 396 24.12 28.95 5.94
C GLU A 396 24.44 30.40 6.36
N ASN A 397 23.45 31.28 6.50
CA ASN A 397 23.73 32.69 6.85
C ASN A 397 22.91 33.30 7.99
N GLU A 398 22.21 32.51 8.81
CA GLU A 398 21.72 32.98 10.12
C GLU A 398 21.67 31.81 11.12
N LEU A 399 22.81 31.49 11.73
CA LEU A 399 22.95 30.89 13.07
C LEU A 399 24.27 31.32 13.70
#